data_AF-J2LIH4-F1
#
_entry.id   AF-J2LIH4-F1
#
_cell.length_a   1.000
_cell.length_b   1.000
_cell.length_c   1.000
_cell.angle_alpha   90.00
_cell.angle_beta   90.00
_cell.angle_gamma   90.00
#
_symmetry.space_group_name_H-M   'P 1'
#
loop_
_entity.id
_entity.type
_entity.pdbx_description
1 polymer ?
#
loop_
_entity_poly.entity_id
_entity_poly.type
_entity_poly.pdbx_seq_one_letter_code
_entity_poly.pdbx_strand_id
1 'polypeptide(L)'
;MYYKYTSWPFLLHVALLPLALESAGSLWVCCAISVLALAFYAALHYSRWALHQASVLTATISRKRRLHGKMLFVARKESMPDNAASTTGAQHRYYGLNGAGGVSRGAPVKLLTCLAHDRPGLALLVKKIKLVARGIFHFRRTQRWLAYWNSTPMRVELARAMPKLLPKIYRPYQSLRLRGRDRIDVLISHYDFICRHGLEPLVLSATRSPALLGSFAGKSGAVYELRLSAASPLEREGELILQLYCDQRPLFSIAFTFYNSDLHWCVGIGCLQGPKGCDAQGRVRNATRDMFGLRPKALMLRLAQELGRTCGCKKAILVGNRNRVLVRQIRTGKLLADYDDFWREMGAMRRPDGDYQISCENIRLSNPMDVPSHKRSETRKRISLTDRAIEAVLLGFNRV
;
A
#
# COMPACT_ATOMS: atom_id res chain seq x y z
N MET A 1 -34.30 -48.49 -13.46
CA MET A 1 -35.26 -47.37 -13.64
C MET A 1 -34.51 -46.23 -14.32
N TYR A 2 -34.74 -46.05 -15.62
CA TYR A 2 -34.07 -45.07 -16.49
C TYR A 2 -34.49 -43.65 -16.13
N TYR A 3 -33.55 -42.75 -15.83
CA TYR A 3 -33.80 -41.30 -15.85
C TYR A 3 -33.24 -40.71 -17.14
N LYS A 4 -34.16 -40.33 -18.04
CA LYS A 4 -33.91 -39.59 -19.28
C LYS A 4 -33.33 -38.21 -18.96
N TYR A 5 -32.10 -37.95 -19.39
CA TYR A 5 -31.57 -36.59 -19.54
C TYR A 5 -32.07 -36.01 -20.87
N THR A 6 -33.19 -35.31 -20.84
CA THR A 6 -33.68 -34.50 -21.96
C THR A 6 -33.62 -33.02 -21.59
N SER A 7 -32.48 -32.39 -21.85
CA SER A 7 -32.36 -30.92 -21.90
C SER A 7 -31.25 -30.48 -22.87
N TRP A 8 -31.12 -31.17 -23.99
CA TRP A 8 -30.14 -30.87 -25.03
C TRP A 8 -30.58 -29.92 -26.18
N PRO A 9 -31.83 -29.41 -26.34
CA PRO A 9 -32.11 -28.56 -27.50
C PRO A 9 -31.55 -27.12 -27.40
N PHE A 10 -31.31 -26.60 -26.18
CA PHE A 10 -31.05 -25.17 -26.02
C PHE A 10 -29.58 -24.75 -26.29
N LEU A 11 -28.63 -25.67 -26.13
CA LEU A 11 -27.18 -25.39 -26.30
C LEU A 11 -26.73 -25.40 -27.77
N LEU A 12 -27.41 -26.17 -28.62
CA LEU A 12 -27.09 -26.21 -30.05
C LEU A 12 -27.44 -24.89 -30.76
N HIS A 13 -28.47 -24.17 -30.30
CA HIS A 13 -28.88 -22.91 -30.92
C HIS A 13 -27.97 -21.71 -30.57
N VAL A 14 -27.30 -21.71 -29.41
CA VAL A 14 -26.41 -20.60 -29.02
C VAL A 14 -25.01 -20.75 -29.64
N ALA A 15 -24.56 -21.98 -29.87
CA ALA A 15 -23.26 -22.24 -30.50
C ALA A 15 -23.25 -21.96 -32.02
N LEU A 16 -24.42 -21.97 -32.66
CA LEU A 16 -24.57 -21.75 -34.11
C LEU A 16 -24.89 -20.29 -34.49
N LEU A 17 -25.10 -19.40 -33.52
CA LEU A 17 -25.35 -17.97 -33.77
C LEU A 17 -24.28 -17.26 -34.63
N PRO A 18 -22.98 -17.62 -34.58
CA PRO A 18 -21.95 -16.99 -35.42
C PRO A 18 -22.05 -17.34 -36.91
N LEU A 19 -22.81 -18.38 -37.29
CA LEU A 19 -22.94 -18.83 -38.69
C LEU A 19 -24.09 -18.16 -39.44
N ALA A 20 -24.97 -17.43 -38.75
CA ALA A 20 -26.15 -16.78 -39.35
C ALA A 20 -25.98 -15.28 -39.63
N LEU A 21 -24.81 -14.69 -39.35
CA LEU A 21 -24.56 -13.25 -39.48
C LEU A 21 -23.29 -13.00 -40.31
N GLU A 22 -23.45 -12.83 -41.61
CA GLU A 22 -22.37 -12.62 -42.62
C GLU A 22 -21.63 -11.27 -42.53
N SER A 23 -21.74 -10.50 -41.45
CA SER A 23 -21.04 -9.20 -41.34
C SER A 23 -19.86 -9.25 -40.37
N ALA A 24 -18.66 -9.00 -40.92
CA ALA A 24 -17.36 -9.03 -40.23
C ALA A 24 -17.24 -8.11 -39.00
N GLY A 25 -18.17 -7.16 -38.80
CA GLY A 25 -18.19 -6.26 -37.64
C GLY A 25 -18.81 -6.85 -36.36
N SER A 26 -19.57 -7.95 -36.46
CA SER A 26 -20.37 -8.49 -35.34
C SER A 26 -19.83 -9.79 -34.72
N LEU A 27 -18.84 -10.42 -35.37
CA LEU A 27 -18.23 -11.68 -34.95
C LEU A 27 -17.56 -11.62 -33.57
N TRP A 28 -16.87 -10.53 -33.24
CA TRP A 28 -16.23 -10.37 -31.93
C TRP A 28 -17.24 -10.21 -30.80
N VAL A 29 -18.39 -9.58 -31.06
CA VAL A 29 -19.48 -9.41 -30.10
C VAL A 29 -20.17 -10.74 -29.83
N CYS A 30 -20.42 -11.52 -30.89
CA CYS A 30 -21.01 -12.86 -30.77
C CYS A 30 -20.07 -13.81 -30.00
N CYS A 31 -18.77 -13.81 -30.31
CA CYS A 31 -17.78 -14.59 -29.57
C CYS A 31 -17.69 -14.16 -28.10
N ALA A 32 -17.73 -12.86 -27.80
CA ALA A 32 -17.69 -12.37 -26.42
C ALA A 32 -18.94 -12.76 -25.63
N ILE A 33 -20.13 -12.71 -26.25
CA ILE A 33 -21.40 -13.12 -25.63
C ILE A 33 -21.40 -14.63 -25.37
N SER A 34 -20.96 -15.45 -26.32
CA SER A 34 -20.88 -16.90 -26.15
C SER A 34 -19.89 -17.31 -25.05
N VAL A 35 -18.72 -16.66 -24.98
CA VAL A 35 -17.73 -16.91 -23.92
C VAL A 35 -18.27 -16.48 -22.55
N LEU A 36 -18.97 -15.34 -22.46
CA LEU A 36 -19.60 -14.88 -21.23
C LEU A 36 -20.75 -15.79 -20.79
N ALA A 37 -21.56 -16.29 -21.72
CA ALA A 37 -22.64 -17.24 -21.44
C ALA A 37 -22.10 -18.58 -20.93
N LEU A 38 -21.03 -19.11 -21.55
CA LEU A 38 -20.33 -20.32 -21.10
C LEU A 38 -19.70 -20.14 -19.71
N ALA A 39 -19.05 -18.99 -19.46
CA ALA A 39 -18.46 -18.69 -18.15
C ALA A 39 -19.52 -18.53 -17.05
N PHE A 40 -20.66 -17.90 -17.36
CA PHE A 40 -21.78 -17.76 -16.45
C PHE A 40 -22.47 -19.11 -16.16
N TYR A 41 -22.66 -19.94 -17.19
CA TYR A 41 -23.19 -21.29 -17.05
C TYR A 41 -22.26 -22.18 -16.20
N ALA A 42 -20.95 -22.12 -16.44
CA ALA A 42 -19.95 -22.83 -15.64
C ALA A 42 -19.96 -22.37 -14.18
N ALA A 43 -20.10 -21.07 -13.91
CA ALA A 43 -20.19 -20.54 -12.55
C ALA A 43 -21.47 -20.98 -11.81
N LEU A 44 -22.61 -21.04 -12.51
CA LEU A 44 -23.88 -21.55 -11.98
C LEU A 44 -23.86 -23.07 -11.73
N HIS A 45 -23.20 -23.85 -12.60
CA HIS A 45 -23.06 -25.29 -12.39
C HIS A 45 -22.00 -25.65 -11.35
N TYR A 46 -20.92 -24.89 -11.25
CA TYR A 46 -19.90 -25.07 -10.20
C TYR A 46 -20.46 -24.76 -8.81
N SER A 47 -21.33 -23.77 -8.68
CA SER A 47 -22.02 -23.46 -7.41
C SER A 47 -23.01 -24.56 -7.00
N ARG A 48 -23.73 -25.17 -7.96
CA ARG A 48 -24.59 -26.34 -7.69
C ARG A 48 -23.79 -27.59 -7.30
N TRP A 49 -22.64 -27.83 -7.94
CA TRP A 49 -21.73 -28.92 -7.56
C TRP A 49 -21.10 -28.69 -6.17
N ALA A 50 -20.72 -27.45 -5.84
CA ALA A 50 -20.19 -27.09 -4.52
C ALA A 50 -21.24 -27.20 -3.41
N LEU A 51 -22.51 -26.87 -3.69
CA LEU A 51 -23.63 -27.08 -2.75
C LEU A 51 -23.91 -28.58 -2.53
N HIS A 52 -23.74 -29.43 -3.55
CA HIS A 52 -23.89 -30.88 -3.45
C HIS A 52 -22.71 -31.55 -2.70
N GLN A 53 -21.49 -31.01 -2.81
CA GLN A 53 -20.34 -31.44 -1.99
C GLN A 53 -20.50 -31.01 -0.51
N ALA A 54 -21.05 -29.82 -0.27
CA ALA A 54 -21.31 -29.31 1.07
C ALA A 54 -22.40 -30.11 1.82
N SER A 55 -23.41 -30.63 1.13
CA SER A 55 -24.44 -31.51 1.73
C SER A 55 -23.91 -32.91 2.08
N VAL A 56 -22.97 -33.44 1.29
CA VAL A 56 -22.27 -34.72 1.58
C VAL A 56 -21.30 -34.57 2.76
N LEU A 57 -20.62 -33.43 2.89
CA LEU A 57 -19.75 -33.13 4.03
C LEU A 57 -20.53 -32.90 5.33
N THR A 58 -21.68 -32.21 5.30
CA THR A 58 -22.53 -32.05 6.50
C THR A 58 -23.17 -33.35 6.95
N ALA A 59 -23.53 -34.26 6.03
CA ALA A 59 -23.99 -35.61 6.37
C ALA A 59 -22.89 -36.45 7.08
N THR A 60 -21.64 -36.32 6.63
CA THR A 60 -20.48 -37.01 7.23
C THR A 60 -20.12 -36.44 8.61
N ILE A 61 -20.23 -35.12 8.80
CA ILE A 61 -19.98 -34.43 10.08
C ILE A 61 -21.09 -34.71 11.11
N SER A 62 -22.35 -34.82 10.67
CA SER A 62 -23.49 -35.22 11.51
C SER A 62 -23.33 -36.64 12.06
N ARG A 63 -22.86 -37.60 11.23
CA ARG A 63 -22.56 -38.98 11.63
C ARG A 63 -21.40 -39.06 12.63
N LYS A 64 -20.38 -38.20 12.49
CA LYS A 64 -19.21 -38.12 13.39
C LYS A 64 -19.54 -37.47 14.74
N ARG A 65 -20.44 -36.47 14.77
CA ARG A 65 -20.95 -35.86 16.03
C ARG A 65 -21.84 -36.81 16.85
N ARG A 66 -22.61 -37.69 16.20
CA ARG A 66 -23.44 -38.72 16.88
C ARG A 66 -22.61 -39.80 17.59
N LEU A 67 -21.42 -40.10 17.08
CA LEU A 67 -20.45 -41.04 17.69
C LEU A 67 -19.66 -40.38 18.84
N HIS A 68 -19.23 -39.12 18.69
CA HIS A 68 -18.54 -38.38 19.76
C HIS A 68 -19.46 -38.04 20.96
N GLY A 69 -20.74 -37.75 20.71
CA GLY A 69 -21.71 -37.50 21.78
C GLY A 69 -22.02 -38.72 22.66
N LYS A 70 -21.90 -39.94 22.12
CA LYS A 70 -22.04 -41.19 22.89
C LYS A 70 -20.80 -41.51 23.74
N MET A 71 -19.59 -41.17 23.29
CA MET A 71 -18.36 -41.32 24.10
C MET A 71 -18.29 -40.33 25.27
N LEU A 72 -18.73 -39.08 25.08
CA LEU A 72 -18.71 -38.05 26.11
C LEU A 72 -19.79 -38.22 27.20
N PHE A 73 -20.83 -39.02 26.96
CA PHE A 73 -21.86 -39.34 27.96
C PHE A 73 -21.42 -40.45 28.93
N VAL A 74 -20.48 -41.31 28.52
CA VAL A 74 -19.91 -42.37 29.36
C VAL A 74 -18.75 -41.83 30.22
N ALA A 75 -18.02 -40.80 29.76
CA ALA A 75 -16.89 -40.23 30.47
C ALA A 75 -17.24 -39.13 31.51
N ARG A 76 -18.54 -38.85 31.74
CA ARG A 76 -19.00 -37.74 32.62
C ARG A 76 -19.74 -38.21 33.89
N LYS A 77 -19.56 -39.47 34.29
CA LYS A 77 -20.19 -40.02 35.50
C LYS A 77 -19.21 -40.31 36.65
N GLU A 78 -17.93 -39.98 36.48
CA GLU A 78 -16.92 -40.16 37.54
C GLU A 78 -16.14 -38.85 37.73
N SER A 79 -15.93 -38.49 39.00
CA SER A 79 -15.18 -37.33 39.54
C SER A 79 -15.89 -35.95 39.61
N MET A 80 -16.56 -35.71 40.74
CA MET A 80 -16.48 -34.45 41.52
C MET A 80 -15.70 -34.80 42.80
N PRO A 81 -14.93 -33.87 43.41
CA PRO A 81 -15.53 -32.83 44.24
C PRO A 81 -14.83 -31.45 44.27
N ASP A 82 -15.54 -30.57 44.97
CA ASP A 82 -15.36 -29.19 45.44
C ASP A 82 -13.93 -28.68 45.77
N ASN A 83 -13.64 -27.40 45.47
CA ASN A 83 -13.45 -26.37 46.50
C ASN A 83 -13.18 -24.95 45.95
N ALA A 84 -13.45 -23.98 46.83
CA ALA A 84 -13.47 -22.54 46.64
C ALA A 84 -12.08 -21.85 46.73
N ALA A 85 -12.10 -20.56 46.33
CA ALA A 85 -11.32 -19.42 46.86
C ALA A 85 -10.37 -18.67 45.87
N SER A 86 -10.73 -17.39 45.70
CA SER A 86 -9.90 -16.17 45.59
C SER A 86 -8.75 -16.09 44.57
N THR A 87 -8.82 -15.10 43.66
CA THR A 87 -7.83 -14.00 43.65
C THR A 87 -8.29 -12.78 42.83
N THR A 88 -7.94 -11.63 43.41
CA THR A 88 -8.00 -10.21 43.01
C THR A 88 -7.46 -9.85 41.62
N GLY A 89 -8.01 -8.79 41.01
CA GLY A 89 -7.45 -8.12 39.83
C GLY A 89 -8.03 -6.72 39.62
N ALA A 90 -7.19 -5.70 39.78
CA ALA A 90 -7.50 -4.28 39.90
C ALA A 90 -8.21 -3.63 38.69
N GLN A 91 -9.18 -2.77 38.99
CA GLN A 91 -9.78 -1.79 38.09
C GLN A 91 -8.88 -0.55 37.99
N HIS A 92 -8.47 -0.18 36.77
CA HIS A 92 -7.95 1.17 36.48
C HIS A 92 -8.94 1.93 35.60
N ARG A 93 -9.33 3.11 36.10
CA ARG A 93 -10.35 4.02 35.59
C ARG A 93 -9.96 4.62 34.23
N TYR A 94 -10.91 4.59 33.30
CA TYR A 94 -10.92 5.50 32.15
C TYR A 94 -11.50 6.85 32.59
N TYR A 95 -10.73 7.92 32.44
CA TYR A 95 -11.26 9.28 32.48
C TYR A 95 -12.01 9.57 31.18
N GLY A 96 -13.29 9.88 31.30
CA GLY A 96 -14.10 10.43 30.23
C GLY A 96 -13.75 11.89 29.97
N LEU A 97 -13.58 12.23 28.71
CA LEU A 97 -13.70 13.60 28.22
C LEU A 97 -14.90 13.65 27.28
N ASN A 98 -15.98 14.21 27.83
CA ASN A 98 -17.13 14.67 27.07
C ASN A 98 -16.71 15.90 26.25
N GLY A 99 -16.55 15.70 24.94
CA GLY A 99 -16.46 16.77 23.95
C GLY A 99 -17.48 16.49 22.86
N ALA A 100 -18.67 17.11 22.99
CA ALA A 100 -19.73 17.04 22.01
C ALA A 100 -19.34 17.82 20.74
N GLY A 101 -18.72 17.13 19.78
CA GLY A 101 -18.61 17.54 18.39
C GLY A 101 -19.30 16.50 17.53
N GLY A 102 -20.50 16.82 17.03
CA GLY A 102 -21.26 15.92 16.16
C GLY A 102 -20.56 15.72 14.82
N VAL A 103 -19.68 14.72 14.73
CA VAL A 103 -19.11 14.26 13.46
C VAL A 103 -20.24 13.59 12.68
N SER A 104 -20.67 14.22 11.59
CA SER A 104 -21.64 13.62 10.66
C SER A 104 -21.14 12.24 10.25
N ARG A 105 -21.92 11.19 10.54
CA ARG A 105 -21.60 9.82 10.10
C ARG A 105 -21.76 9.76 8.59
N GLY A 106 -20.71 10.11 7.86
CA GLY A 106 -20.66 9.93 6.42
C GLY A 106 -20.96 8.47 6.04
N ALA A 107 -21.69 8.26 4.94
CA ALA A 107 -22.01 6.94 4.40
C ALA A 107 -20.79 5.99 4.33
N PRO A 108 -20.94 4.70 4.66
CA PRO A 108 -19.81 3.77 4.64
C PRO A 108 -19.18 3.66 3.25
N VAL A 109 -17.86 3.55 3.21
CA VAL A 109 -17.07 3.34 2.00
C VAL A 109 -17.26 1.91 1.51
N LYS A 110 -17.60 1.76 0.23
CA LYS A 110 -17.71 0.47 -0.45
C LYS A 110 -16.57 0.33 -1.46
N LEU A 111 -16.33 -0.89 -1.92
CA LEU A 111 -15.29 -1.11 -2.94
C LEU A 111 -15.47 -0.23 -4.19
N LEU A 112 -16.72 0.01 -4.60
CA LEU A 112 -17.05 0.84 -5.76
C LEU A 112 -16.96 2.36 -5.49
N THR A 113 -16.76 2.80 -4.25
CA THR A 113 -16.52 4.23 -3.93
C THR A 113 -15.32 4.77 -4.70
N CYS A 114 -14.37 3.92 -5.09
CA CYS A 114 -13.22 4.35 -5.87
C CYS A 114 -13.54 4.83 -7.30
N LEU A 115 -14.77 4.57 -7.78
CA LEU A 115 -15.22 4.89 -9.12
C LEU A 115 -16.18 6.09 -9.14
N ALA A 116 -16.37 6.78 -8.01
CA ALA A 116 -17.36 7.86 -7.89
C ALA A 116 -17.14 9.02 -8.88
N HIS A 117 -15.89 9.27 -9.27
CA HIS A 117 -15.50 10.35 -10.19
C HIS A 117 -15.14 9.87 -11.60
N ASP A 118 -15.33 8.58 -11.91
CA ASP A 118 -15.07 8.06 -13.25
C ASP A 118 -16.21 8.46 -14.21
N ARG A 119 -15.85 8.86 -15.45
CA ARG A 119 -16.83 9.19 -16.48
C ARG A 119 -17.74 7.98 -16.80
N PRO A 120 -19.06 8.18 -16.99
CA PRO A 120 -19.98 7.11 -17.35
C PRO A 120 -19.64 6.50 -18.73
N GLY A 121 -20.02 5.24 -18.93
CA GLY A 121 -19.83 4.51 -20.19
C GLY A 121 -19.37 3.06 -20.01
N LEU A 122 -19.15 2.36 -21.12
CA LEU A 122 -18.74 0.95 -21.14
C LEU A 122 -17.44 0.70 -20.36
N ALA A 123 -16.48 1.62 -20.43
CA ALA A 123 -15.22 1.51 -19.68
C ALA A 123 -15.46 1.47 -18.16
N LEU A 124 -16.39 2.27 -17.64
CA LEU A 124 -16.77 2.26 -16.22
C LEU A 124 -17.46 0.95 -15.85
N LEU A 125 -18.37 0.45 -16.69
CA LEU A 125 -19.03 -0.84 -16.47
C LEU A 125 -18.00 -1.98 -16.40
N VAL A 126 -17.04 -2.02 -17.32
CA VAL A 126 -15.94 -3.00 -17.31
C VAL A 126 -15.11 -2.88 -16.04
N LYS A 127 -14.79 -1.67 -15.56
CA LYS A 127 -14.09 -1.46 -14.28
C LYS A 127 -14.92 -1.99 -13.10
N LYS A 128 -16.22 -1.70 -13.05
CA LYS A 128 -17.14 -2.20 -12.01
C LYS A 128 -17.16 -3.72 -11.99
N ILE A 129 -17.39 -4.37 -13.13
CA ILE A 129 -17.42 -5.84 -13.25
C ILE A 129 -16.10 -6.45 -12.77
N LYS A 130 -14.96 -5.94 -13.26
CA LYS A 130 -13.63 -6.42 -12.85
C LYS A 130 -13.42 -6.28 -11.34
N LEU A 131 -13.88 -5.19 -10.75
CA LEU A 131 -13.69 -4.89 -9.34
C LEU A 131 -14.59 -5.75 -8.44
N VAL A 132 -15.85 -5.96 -8.85
CA VAL A 132 -16.78 -6.88 -8.19
C VAL A 132 -16.26 -8.31 -8.26
N ALA A 133 -15.84 -8.78 -9.44
CA ALA A 133 -15.27 -10.11 -9.61
C ALA A 133 -14.06 -10.33 -8.68
N ARG A 134 -13.12 -9.38 -8.63
CA ARG A 134 -11.98 -9.43 -7.68
C ARG A 134 -12.45 -9.43 -6.23
N GLY A 135 -13.48 -8.64 -5.91
CA GLY A 135 -14.12 -8.62 -4.60
C GLY A 135 -14.64 -9.99 -4.18
N ILE A 136 -15.28 -10.72 -5.09
CA ILE A 136 -15.79 -12.08 -4.88
C ILE A 136 -14.64 -13.08 -4.73
N PHE A 137 -13.69 -13.12 -5.69
CA PHE A 137 -12.55 -14.04 -5.65
C PHE A 137 -11.66 -13.85 -4.42
N HIS A 138 -11.66 -12.66 -3.82
CA HIS A 138 -10.85 -12.33 -2.66
C HIS A 138 -11.69 -11.87 -1.47
N PHE A 139 -12.91 -12.41 -1.35
CA PHE A 139 -13.94 -11.98 -0.39
C PHE A 139 -13.42 -11.69 1.02
N ARG A 140 -12.74 -12.64 1.67
CA ARG A 140 -12.24 -12.45 3.05
C ARG A 140 -11.27 -11.26 3.17
N ARG A 141 -10.41 -11.05 2.18
CA ARG A 141 -9.46 -9.94 2.15
C ARG A 141 -10.18 -8.61 1.92
N THR A 142 -11.14 -8.61 1.00
CA THR A 142 -11.99 -7.45 0.71
C THR A 142 -12.78 -7.02 1.94
N GLN A 143 -13.43 -7.96 2.64
CA GLN A 143 -14.22 -7.66 3.83
C GLN A 143 -13.34 -7.12 4.96
N ARG A 144 -12.19 -7.74 5.23
CA ARG A 144 -11.23 -7.21 6.23
C ARG A 144 -10.79 -5.78 5.90
N TRP A 145 -10.49 -5.52 4.62
CA TRP A 145 -10.05 -4.20 4.17
C TRP A 145 -11.14 -3.13 4.27
N LEU A 146 -12.37 -3.45 3.84
CA LEU A 146 -13.49 -2.52 3.96
C LEU A 146 -13.93 -2.32 5.41
N ALA A 147 -13.89 -3.35 6.25
CA ALA A 147 -14.15 -3.22 7.68
C ALA A 147 -13.15 -2.27 8.35
N TYR A 148 -11.86 -2.36 7.99
CA TYR A 148 -10.84 -1.43 8.45
C TYR A 148 -11.17 0.03 8.10
N TRP A 149 -11.50 0.31 6.83
CA TRP A 149 -11.82 1.68 6.40
C TRP A 149 -13.10 2.26 7.01
N ASN A 150 -14.06 1.39 7.33
CA ASN A 150 -15.34 1.79 7.91
C ASN A 150 -15.35 1.77 9.45
N SER A 151 -14.23 1.48 10.10
CA SER A 151 -14.21 1.35 11.56
C SER A 151 -14.28 2.68 12.31
N THR A 152 -13.89 3.79 11.67
CA THR A 152 -13.89 5.14 12.27
C THR A 152 -14.22 6.19 11.22
N PRO A 153 -14.85 7.33 11.57
CA PRO A 153 -15.11 8.43 10.64
C PRO A 153 -13.87 8.97 9.93
N MET A 154 -12.75 9.11 10.65
CA MET A 154 -11.49 9.60 10.08
C MET A 154 -10.94 8.69 8.97
N ARG A 155 -10.98 7.37 9.17
CA ARG A 155 -10.62 6.40 8.12
C ARG A 155 -11.55 6.48 6.91
N VAL A 156 -12.86 6.66 7.12
CA VAL A 156 -13.83 6.89 6.02
C VAL A 156 -13.45 8.12 5.21
N GLU A 157 -13.05 9.21 5.87
CA GLU A 157 -12.60 10.44 5.22
C GLU A 157 -11.32 10.21 4.39
N LEU A 158 -10.29 9.60 4.98
CA LEU A 158 -9.05 9.24 4.30
C LEU A 158 -9.32 8.37 3.05
N ALA A 159 -10.16 7.33 3.18
CA ALA A 159 -10.50 6.45 2.06
C ALA A 159 -11.24 7.16 0.92
N ARG A 160 -12.06 8.17 1.23
CA ARG A 160 -12.74 8.99 0.22
C ARG A 160 -11.82 9.98 -0.45
N ALA A 161 -10.88 10.57 0.30
CA ALA A 161 -9.85 11.44 -0.25
C ALA A 161 -8.87 10.66 -1.16
N MET A 162 -8.65 9.37 -0.88
CA MET A 162 -7.75 8.49 -1.62
C MET A 162 -8.49 7.26 -2.20
N PRO A 163 -9.42 7.44 -3.15
CA PRO A 163 -10.29 6.37 -3.63
C PRO A 163 -9.52 5.15 -4.19
N LYS A 164 -8.35 5.38 -4.79
CA LYS A 164 -7.49 4.33 -5.39
C LYS A 164 -6.90 3.36 -4.37
N LEU A 165 -7.02 3.66 -3.08
CA LEU A 165 -6.62 2.81 -1.97
C LEU A 165 -7.50 1.54 -1.86
N LEU A 166 -8.78 1.64 -2.20
CA LEU A 166 -9.73 0.53 -2.10
C LEU A 166 -9.40 -0.65 -3.03
N PRO A 167 -9.14 -0.45 -4.35
CA PRO A 167 -8.73 -1.55 -5.22
C PRO A 167 -7.26 -1.99 -5.05
N LYS A 168 -6.47 -1.29 -4.22
CA LYS A 168 -5.01 -1.48 -4.09
C LYS A 168 -4.61 -2.88 -3.64
N ILE A 169 -5.46 -3.53 -2.84
CA ILE A 169 -5.23 -4.89 -2.35
C ILE A 169 -5.14 -5.94 -3.47
N TYR A 170 -5.62 -5.65 -4.67
CA TYR A 170 -5.65 -6.60 -5.80
C TYR A 170 -4.45 -6.50 -6.75
N ARG A 171 -3.51 -5.59 -6.51
CA ARG A 171 -2.35 -5.38 -7.38
C ARG A 171 -1.05 -5.34 -6.58
N PRO A 172 0.10 -5.64 -7.19
CA PRO A 172 1.39 -5.50 -6.52
C PRO A 172 1.59 -4.05 -6.04
N TYR A 173 2.15 -3.92 -4.84
CA TYR A 173 2.31 -2.68 -4.08
C TYR A 173 3.62 -2.73 -3.30
N GLN A 174 4.35 -1.62 -3.28
CA GLN A 174 5.65 -1.37 -2.67
C GLN A 174 6.77 -2.30 -3.15
N SER A 175 6.65 -3.60 -2.89
CA SER A 175 7.59 -4.65 -3.28
C SER A 175 6.85 -5.86 -3.87
N LEU A 176 7.43 -6.48 -4.90
CA LEU A 176 6.91 -7.73 -5.48
C LEU A 176 6.94 -8.90 -4.50
N ARG A 177 7.70 -8.79 -3.40
CA ARG A 177 7.69 -9.81 -2.35
C ARG A 177 6.43 -9.82 -1.51
N LEU A 178 5.74 -8.67 -1.41
CA LEU A 178 4.54 -8.56 -0.57
C LEU A 178 3.41 -9.40 -1.16
N ARG A 179 3.12 -10.51 -0.50
CA ARG A 179 1.97 -11.36 -0.82
C ARG A 179 0.68 -10.66 -0.40
N GLY A 180 -0.44 -11.25 -0.76
CA GLY A 180 -1.76 -10.63 -0.57
C GLY A 180 -2.15 -10.33 0.89
N ARG A 181 -1.60 -11.07 1.88
CA ARG A 181 -1.84 -10.82 3.31
C ARG A 181 -0.91 -9.72 3.81
N ASP A 182 0.40 -9.89 3.62
CA ASP A 182 1.44 -8.92 3.99
C ASP A 182 1.14 -7.52 3.44
N ARG A 183 0.62 -7.43 2.22
CA ARG A 183 0.19 -6.16 1.61
C ARG A 183 -0.89 -5.44 2.43
N ILE A 184 -1.90 -6.17 2.90
CA ILE A 184 -2.98 -5.59 3.70
C ILE A 184 -2.41 -5.18 5.06
N ASP A 185 -1.54 -6.00 5.65
CA ASP A 185 -0.95 -5.71 6.95
C ASP A 185 -0.04 -4.47 6.91
N VAL A 186 0.78 -4.31 5.85
CA VAL A 186 1.56 -3.09 5.61
C VAL A 186 0.65 -1.86 5.45
N LEU A 187 -0.40 -1.96 4.64
CA LEU A 187 -1.32 -0.85 4.42
C LEU A 187 -2.08 -0.46 5.70
N ILE A 188 -2.63 -1.44 6.43
CA ILE A 188 -3.30 -1.22 7.72
C ILE A 188 -2.33 -0.57 8.70
N SER A 189 -1.12 -1.13 8.83
CA SER A 189 -0.11 -0.62 9.73
C SER A 189 0.30 0.81 9.39
N HIS A 190 0.34 1.17 8.11
CA HIS A 190 0.61 2.54 7.68
C HIS A 190 -0.46 3.52 8.15
N TYR A 191 -1.73 3.23 7.90
CA TYR A 191 -2.79 4.17 8.27
C TYR A 191 -3.05 4.18 9.78
N ASP A 192 -2.76 3.08 10.49
CA ASP A 192 -2.71 3.09 11.95
C ASP A 192 -1.59 3.98 12.47
N PHE A 193 -0.44 3.98 11.80
CA PHE A 193 0.65 4.91 12.11
C PHE A 193 0.24 6.37 11.87
N ILE A 194 -0.38 6.67 10.73
CA ILE A 194 -0.86 8.04 10.43
C ILE A 194 -1.79 8.52 11.56
N CYS A 195 -2.76 7.70 11.95
CA CYS A 195 -3.69 8.06 13.04
C CYS A 195 -3.02 8.16 14.41
N ARG A 196 -2.10 7.24 14.72
CA ARG A 196 -1.39 7.25 16.01
C ARG A 196 -0.51 8.49 16.19
N HIS A 197 0.02 9.03 15.09
CA HIS A 197 0.89 10.20 15.08
C HIS A 197 0.15 11.52 14.78
N GLY A 198 -1.18 11.52 14.67
CA GLY A 198 -1.95 12.74 14.39
C GLY A 198 -1.72 13.33 12.99
N LEU A 199 -1.23 12.52 12.05
CA LEU A 199 -0.83 12.99 10.72
C LEU A 199 -2.01 13.10 9.74
N GLU A 200 -3.24 12.81 10.15
CA GLU A 200 -4.40 12.78 9.26
C GLU A 200 -4.64 14.12 8.54
N PRO A 201 -4.62 15.30 9.19
CA PRO A 201 -4.84 16.56 8.48
C PRO A 201 -3.74 16.85 7.45
N LEU A 202 -2.48 16.47 7.75
CA LEU A 202 -1.35 16.58 6.82
C LEU A 202 -1.59 15.68 5.61
N VAL A 203 -1.92 14.41 5.84
CA VAL A 203 -2.17 13.45 4.76
C VAL A 203 -3.37 13.89 3.92
N LEU A 204 -4.47 14.31 4.55
CA LEU A 204 -5.67 14.79 3.86
C LEU A 204 -5.38 16.01 2.99
N SER A 205 -4.64 17.01 3.51
CA SER A 205 -4.22 18.17 2.69
C SER A 205 -3.35 17.73 1.51
N ALA A 206 -2.40 16.82 1.75
CA ALA A 206 -1.49 16.24 0.75
C ALA A 206 -2.17 15.38 -0.32
N THR A 207 -3.46 15.04 -0.16
CA THR A 207 -4.27 14.39 -1.21
C THR A 207 -4.76 15.37 -2.27
N ARG A 208 -4.96 16.64 -1.90
CA ARG A 208 -5.54 17.69 -2.76
C ARG A 208 -4.45 18.38 -3.56
N SER A 209 -3.36 18.72 -2.89
CA SER A 209 -2.16 19.32 -3.49
C SER A 209 -0.93 18.96 -2.65
N PRO A 210 0.29 18.97 -3.22
CA PRO A 210 1.50 18.72 -2.45
C PRO A 210 1.64 19.74 -1.30
N ALA A 211 1.69 19.26 -0.06
CA ALA A 211 1.83 20.08 1.14
C ALA A 211 3.30 20.54 1.30
N LEU A 212 3.55 21.83 1.43
CA LEU A 212 4.89 22.37 1.70
C LEU A 212 5.28 22.03 3.15
N LEU A 213 6.33 21.22 3.32
CA LEU A 213 6.90 20.92 4.64
C LEU A 213 7.90 22.00 5.04
N GLY A 214 8.69 22.50 4.09
CA GLY A 214 9.64 23.57 4.35
C GLY A 214 10.56 23.83 3.16
N SER A 215 11.51 24.73 3.34
CA SER A 215 12.49 25.07 2.31
C SER A 215 13.86 25.37 2.90
N PHE A 216 14.88 25.29 2.06
CA PHE A 216 16.26 25.65 2.40
C PHE A 216 16.97 26.29 1.20
N ALA A 217 17.95 27.15 1.47
CA ALA A 217 18.73 27.83 0.44
C ALA A 217 20.03 27.07 0.11
N GLY A 218 20.32 26.94 -1.18
CA GLY A 218 21.61 26.46 -1.70
C GLY A 218 22.69 27.55 -1.71
N LYS A 219 23.88 27.19 -2.22
CA LYS A 219 25.07 28.07 -2.26
C LYS A 219 24.83 29.37 -3.04
N SER A 220 24.05 29.30 -4.12
CA SER A 220 23.71 30.44 -4.98
C SER A 220 22.56 31.29 -4.46
N GLY A 221 21.92 30.91 -3.35
CA GLY A 221 20.67 31.50 -2.87
C GLY A 221 19.42 30.88 -3.48
N ALA A 222 19.55 29.94 -4.42
CA ALA A 222 18.42 29.19 -4.95
C ALA A 222 17.64 28.48 -3.84
N VAL A 223 16.31 28.53 -3.90
CA VAL A 223 15.42 27.96 -2.90
C VAL A 223 15.01 26.55 -3.32
N TYR A 224 15.24 25.60 -2.43
CA TYR A 224 14.77 24.23 -2.54
C TYR A 224 13.61 24.00 -1.60
N GLU A 225 12.52 23.47 -2.13
CA GLU A 225 11.31 23.19 -1.34
C GLU A 225 11.11 21.69 -1.16
N LEU A 226 10.68 21.31 0.04
CA LEU A 226 10.32 19.96 0.42
C LEU A 226 8.80 19.87 0.50
N ARG A 227 8.19 19.07 -0.39
CA ARG A 227 6.74 18.93 -0.49
C ARG A 227 6.32 17.48 -0.29
N LEU A 228 5.20 17.27 0.40
CA LEU A 228 4.62 15.95 0.67
C LEU A 228 3.35 15.75 -0.17
N SER A 229 3.23 14.62 -0.84
CA SER A 229 2.03 14.21 -1.55
C SER A 229 1.53 12.85 -1.06
N ALA A 230 0.22 12.68 -0.93
CA ALA A 230 -0.44 11.40 -0.62
C ALA A 230 -1.21 10.82 -1.82
N ALA A 231 -1.52 11.65 -2.82
CA ALA A 231 -2.08 11.23 -4.10
C ALA A 231 -1.07 11.46 -5.23
N SER A 232 -0.45 10.40 -5.75
CA SER A 232 0.65 10.51 -6.71
C SER A 232 0.68 9.35 -7.70
N PRO A 233 1.26 9.51 -8.91
CA PRO A 233 1.58 8.40 -9.80
C PRO A 233 2.44 7.29 -9.16
N LEU A 234 3.17 7.61 -8.08
CA LEU A 234 3.99 6.66 -7.31
C LEU A 234 3.21 5.91 -6.21
N GLU A 235 1.87 5.99 -6.20
CA GLU A 235 0.99 5.29 -5.23
C GLU A 235 1.17 3.77 -5.19
N ARG A 236 1.87 3.18 -6.18
CA ARG A 236 2.19 1.74 -6.20
C ARG A 236 3.49 1.42 -5.47
N GLU A 237 4.32 2.41 -5.18
CA GLU A 237 5.64 2.29 -4.60
C GLU A 237 5.66 2.81 -3.14
N GLY A 238 4.73 3.69 -2.76
CA GLY A 238 4.48 4.06 -1.37
C GLY A 238 3.15 4.78 -1.17
N GLU A 239 2.76 5.01 0.09
CA GLU A 239 1.58 5.81 0.47
C GLU A 239 1.89 7.30 0.50
N LEU A 240 3.10 7.69 0.91
CA LEU A 240 3.54 9.07 0.97
C LEU A 240 4.71 9.29 0.02
N ILE A 241 4.78 10.50 -0.55
CA ILE A 241 5.81 10.88 -1.50
C ILE A 241 6.40 12.21 -1.03
N LEU A 242 7.66 12.17 -0.60
CA LEU A 242 8.43 13.38 -0.32
C LEU A 242 9.13 13.81 -1.62
N GLN A 243 8.99 15.08 -1.97
CA GLN A 243 9.47 15.64 -3.21
C GLN A 243 10.34 16.85 -2.94
N LEU A 244 11.48 16.90 -3.61
CA LEU A 244 12.38 18.06 -3.61
C LEU A 244 12.14 18.84 -4.89
N TYR A 245 11.83 20.12 -4.74
CA TYR A 245 11.58 21.07 -5.82
C TYR A 245 12.69 22.12 -5.88
N CYS A 246 12.99 22.60 -7.07
CA CYS A 246 13.80 23.78 -7.35
C CYS A 246 13.15 24.48 -8.53
N ASP A 247 12.96 25.80 -8.46
CA ASP A 247 12.30 26.60 -9.50
C ASP A 247 10.94 26.04 -9.93
N GLN A 248 10.11 25.64 -8.96
CA GLN A 248 8.79 25.02 -9.16
C GLN A 248 8.80 23.71 -9.98
N ARG A 249 9.97 23.13 -10.27
CA ARG A 249 10.12 21.86 -10.97
C ARG A 249 10.57 20.75 -10.01
N PRO A 250 9.95 19.56 -10.05
CA PRO A 250 10.37 18.43 -9.22
C PRO A 250 11.78 17.97 -9.63
N LEU A 251 12.68 17.88 -8.67
CA LEU A 251 14.05 17.43 -8.84
C LEU A 251 14.20 15.96 -8.44
N PHE A 252 13.70 15.57 -7.27
CA PHE A 252 13.63 14.15 -6.86
C PHE A 252 12.32 13.86 -6.14
N SER A 253 11.91 12.60 -6.17
CA SER A 253 10.77 12.08 -5.41
C SER A 253 11.14 10.75 -4.77
N ILE A 254 10.85 10.61 -3.47
CA ILE A 254 11.00 9.36 -2.73
C ILE A 254 9.62 8.92 -2.24
N ALA A 255 9.21 7.71 -2.65
CA ALA A 255 7.95 7.11 -2.22
C ALA A 255 8.22 6.19 -1.02
N PHE A 256 7.54 6.44 0.08
CA PHE A 256 7.77 5.76 1.34
C PHE A 256 6.46 5.38 2.06
N THR A 257 6.56 4.47 3.01
CA THR A 257 5.43 3.97 3.79
C THR A 257 5.93 3.51 5.15
N PHE A 258 5.33 4.02 6.21
CA PHE A 258 5.55 3.50 7.57
C PHE A 258 4.78 2.19 7.76
N TYR A 259 5.42 1.19 8.35
CA TYR A 259 4.74 -0.04 8.77
C TYR A 259 5.52 -0.73 9.89
N ASN A 260 4.82 -1.56 10.66
CA ASN A 260 5.41 -2.38 11.68
C ASN A 260 5.89 -3.71 11.07
N SER A 261 7.13 -4.09 11.35
CA SER A 261 7.73 -5.38 11.02
C SER A 261 8.41 -5.93 12.26
N ASP A 262 8.01 -7.11 12.71
CA ASP A 262 8.63 -7.81 13.85
C ASP A 262 8.71 -6.92 15.10
N LEU A 263 7.59 -6.30 15.48
CA LEU A 263 7.42 -5.39 16.62
C LEU A 263 8.13 -4.04 16.49
N HIS A 264 8.76 -3.76 15.36
CA HIS A 264 9.50 -2.51 15.14
C HIS A 264 8.89 -1.69 14.00
N TRP A 265 8.73 -0.39 14.23
CA TRP A 265 8.38 0.53 13.16
C TRP A 265 9.53 0.64 12.17
N CYS A 266 9.17 0.63 10.89
CA CYS A 266 10.09 0.72 9.76
C CYS A 266 9.56 1.69 8.72
N VAL A 267 10.48 2.29 7.95
CA VAL A 267 10.12 3.05 6.74
C VAL A 267 10.44 2.21 5.51
N GLY A 268 9.42 1.80 4.76
CA GLY A 268 9.61 1.13 3.47
C GLY A 268 9.78 2.15 2.35
N ILE A 269 10.93 2.14 1.68
CA ILE A 269 11.22 2.96 0.50
C ILE A 269 11.01 2.11 -0.75
N GLY A 270 9.87 2.30 -1.43
CA GLY A 270 9.59 1.56 -2.65
C GLY A 270 10.20 2.17 -3.91
N CYS A 271 10.54 3.47 -3.86
CA CYS A 271 11.07 4.17 -5.02
C CYS A 271 11.81 5.45 -4.65
N LEU A 272 12.86 5.73 -5.44
CA LEU A 272 13.56 7.00 -5.49
C LEU A 272 13.84 7.36 -6.95
N GLN A 273 13.18 8.40 -7.46
CA GLN A 273 13.24 8.82 -8.86
C GLN A 273 13.76 10.26 -8.98
N GLY A 274 14.65 10.48 -9.93
CA GLY A 274 15.14 11.80 -10.31
C GLY A 274 14.26 12.47 -11.36
N PRO A 275 14.71 13.63 -11.89
CA PRO A 275 13.95 14.37 -12.87
C PRO A 275 13.97 13.63 -14.21
N LYS A 276 12.94 13.88 -15.04
CA LYS A 276 12.82 13.36 -16.40
C LYS A 276 12.98 14.52 -17.38
N GLY A 277 13.41 14.22 -18.61
CA GLY A 277 13.60 15.22 -19.67
C GLY A 277 15.06 15.32 -20.13
N CYS A 278 15.29 16.07 -21.20
CA CYS A 278 16.63 16.29 -21.77
C CYS A 278 17.56 17.07 -20.82
N ASP A 279 17.00 17.98 -20.02
CA ASP A 279 17.73 18.82 -19.06
C ASP A 279 17.98 18.14 -17.70
N ALA A 280 17.49 16.90 -17.51
CA ALA A 280 17.48 16.21 -16.22
C ALA A 280 18.89 16.10 -15.60
N GLN A 281 19.89 15.68 -16.39
CA GLN A 281 21.27 15.55 -15.90
C GLN A 281 21.88 16.90 -15.51
N GLY A 282 21.62 17.94 -16.29
CA GLY A 282 22.09 19.30 -16.01
C GLY A 282 21.50 19.84 -14.71
N ARG A 283 20.19 19.66 -14.50
CA ARG A 283 19.50 20.04 -13.27
C ARG A 283 20.06 19.34 -12.04
N VAL A 284 20.31 18.04 -12.12
CA VAL A 284 20.92 17.27 -11.01
C VAL A 284 22.35 17.74 -10.73
N ARG A 285 23.16 17.97 -11.78
CA ARG A 285 24.53 18.47 -11.63
C ARG A 285 24.56 19.86 -10.98
N ASN A 286 23.70 20.77 -11.44
CA ASN A 286 23.59 22.11 -10.90
C ASN A 286 23.18 22.08 -9.43
N ALA A 287 22.13 21.33 -9.08
CA ALA A 287 21.70 21.18 -7.70
C ALA A 287 22.79 20.54 -6.82
N THR A 288 23.52 19.55 -7.33
CA THR A 288 24.63 18.94 -6.58
C THR A 288 25.73 19.96 -6.28
N ARG A 289 26.12 20.77 -7.26
CA ARG A 289 27.11 21.85 -7.06
C ARG A 289 26.61 22.89 -6.07
N ASP A 290 25.34 23.22 -6.16
CA ASP A 290 24.69 24.23 -5.32
C ASP A 290 24.48 23.74 -3.87
N MET A 291 24.38 22.43 -3.67
CA MET A 291 24.32 21.79 -2.35
C MET A 291 25.71 21.37 -1.80
N PHE A 292 26.78 22.10 -2.14
CA PHE A 292 28.15 21.83 -1.68
C PHE A 292 28.63 20.39 -1.99
N GLY A 293 28.21 19.84 -3.13
CA GLY A 293 28.53 18.48 -3.55
C GLY A 293 27.63 17.40 -2.94
N LEU A 294 26.62 17.74 -2.13
CA LEU A 294 25.60 16.80 -1.68
C LEU A 294 24.73 16.39 -2.86
N ARG A 295 24.67 15.08 -3.16
CA ARG A 295 23.78 14.58 -4.20
C ARG A 295 22.33 14.69 -3.71
N PRO A 296 21.41 15.34 -4.44
CA PRO A 296 20.02 15.46 -4.01
C PRO A 296 19.34 14.11 -3.73
N LYS A 297 19.69 13.07 -4.50
CA LYS A 297 19.22 11.68 -4.26
C LYS A 297 19.58 11.17 -2.86
N ALA A 298 20.80 11.45 -2.38
CA ALA A 298 21.24 11.05 -1.05
C ALA A 298 20.55 11.86 0.05
N LEU A 299 20.33 13.16 -0.18
CA LEU A 299 19.53 14.00 0.71
C LEU A 299 18.11 13.43 0.89
N MET A 300 17.43 13.04 -0.19
CA MET A 300 16.08 12.48 -0.10
C MET A 300 16.00 11.21 0.77
N LEU A 301 16.98 10.31 0.64
CA LEU A 301 17.05 9.12 1.49
C LEU A 301 17.28 9.53 2.95
N ARG A 302 18.20 10.46 3.20
CA ARG A 302 18.48 10.96 4.57
C ARG A 302 17.23 11.57 5.19
N LEU A 303 16.50 12.41 4.46
CA LEU A 303 15.25 13.03 4.94
C LEU A 303 14.19 11.97 5.29
N ALA A 304 14.04 10.93 4.47
CA ALA A 304 13.11 9.84 4.79
C ALA A 304 13.55 9.02 6.02
N GLN A 305 14.86 8.82 6.22
CA GLN A 305 15.38 8.19 7.44
C GLN A 305 15.10 9.04 8.67
N GLU A 306 15.26 10.36 8.59
CA GLU A 306 15.01 11.30 9.70
C GLU A 306 13.53 11.40 10.06
N LEU A 307 12.64 11.45 9.06
CA LEU A 307 11.19 11.33 9.29
C LEU A 307 10.86 10.03 10.01
N GLY A 308 11.46 8.92 9.57
CA GLY A 308 11.37 7.64 10.26
C GLY A 308 11.86 7.69 11.71
N ARG A 309 13.07 8.21 11.93
CA ARG A 309 13.72 8.30 13.24
C ARG A 309 12.86 9.08 14.23
N THR A 310 12.38 10.26 13.83
CA THR A 310 11.52 11.12 14.66
C THR A 310 10.21 10.43 15.04
N CYS A 311 9.72 9.51 14.20
CA CYS A 311 8.52 8.73 14.49
C CYS A 311 8.81 7.34 15.09
N GLY A 312 10.02 7.10 15.60
CA GLY A 312 10.37 5.85 16.28
C GLY A 312 10.62 4.65 15.35
N CYS A 313 10.86 4.87 14.06
CA CYS A 313 11.30 3.80 13.17
C CYS A 313 12.76 3.45 13.42
N LYS A 314 13.07 2.16 13.55
CA LYS A 314 14.45 1.69 13.80
C LYS A 314 15.29 1.57 12.52
N LYS A 315 14.62 1.24 11.42
CA LYS A 315 15.26 0.95 10.12
C LYS A 315 14.38 1.37 8.95
N ALA A 316 15.03 1.62 7.83
CA ALA A 316 14.38 1.73 6.53
C ALA A 316 14.65 0.46 5.71
N ILE A 317 13.60 -0.06 5.07
CA ILE A 317 13.66 -1.19 4.14
C ILE A 317 13.56 -0.63 2.72
N LEU A 318 14.59 -0.85 1.91
CA LEU A 318 14.74 -0.24 0.59
C LEU A 318 14.52 -1.30 -0.48
N VAL A 319 13.56 -1.09 -1.36
CA VAL A 319 13.21 -2.08 -2.39
C VAL A 319 14.36 -2.23 -3.38
N GLY A 320 14.80 -3.47 -3.56
CA GLY A 320 15.85 -3.82 -4.52
C GLY A 320 15.34 -3.90 -5.96
N ASN A 321 16.24 -3.86 -6.94
CA ASN A 321 15.94 -3.92 -8.38
C ASN A 321 15.01 -5.08 -8.74
N ARG A 322 15.27 -6.27 -8.17
CA ARG A 322 14.51 -7.50 -8.43
C ARG A 322 13.06 -7.45 -7.94
N ASN A 323 12.79 -6.62 -6.93
CA ASN A 323 11.51 -6.58 -6.24
C ASN A 323 10.65 -5.37 -6.62
N ARG A 324 11.05 -4.58 -7.63
CA ARG A 324 10.30 -3.39 -8.04
C ARG A 324 8.95 -3.72 -8.66
N VAL A 325 7.91 -3.02 -8.21
CA VAL A 325 6.52 -3.21 -8.64
C VAL A 325 6.26 -2.76 -10.09
N LEU A 326 7.11 -1.91 -10.67
CA LEU A 326 7.00 -1.40 -12.03
C LEU A 326 7.88 -2.17 -13.04
N VAL A 327 7.44 -3.39 -13.39
CA VAL A 327 8.06 -4.23 -14.44
C VAL A 327 7.88 -3.67 -15.87
N ARG A 328 6.96 -2.73 -16.09
CA ARG A 328 6.67 -2.23 -17.45
C ARG A 328 7.87 -1.49 -18.07
N GLN A 329 8.75 -0.88 -17.28
CA GLN A 329 10.00 -0.27 -17.76
C GLN A 329 11.13 -1.28 -18.01
N ILE A 330 11.11 -2.41 -17.29
CA ILE A 330 12.03 -3.54 -17.51
C ILE A 330 11.76 -4.16 -18.87
N ARG A 331 10.47 -4.36 -19.24
CA ARG A 331 10.07 -4.89 -20.56
C ARG A 331 10.38 -3.99 -21.75
N THR A 332 10.57 -2.68 -21.53
CA THR A 332 10.92 -1.72 -22.59
C THR A 332 12.43 -1.44 -22.67
N GLY A 333 13.27 -2.18 -21.94
CA GLY A 333 14.74 -1.98 -21.92
C GLY A 333 15.21 -0.65 -21.30
N LYS A 334 14.31 0.12 -20.67
CA LYS A 334 14.61 1.44 -20.08
C LYS A 334 14.75 1.33 -18.57
N LEU A 335 15.68 0.49 -18.10
CA LEU A 335 16.02 0.45 -16.68
C LEU A 335 16.81 1.72 -16.34
N LEU A 336 16.11 2.78 -15.94
CA LEU A 336 16.65 4.15 -15.88
C LEU A 336 17.43 4.48 -14.60
N ALA A 337 17.42 3.61 -13.58
CA ALA A 337 18.19 3.84 -12.36
C ALA A 337 18.51 2.51 -11.68
N ASP A 338 19.77 2.24 -11.41
CA ASP A 338 20.18 1.16 -10.53
C ASP A 338 19.93 1.58 -9.06
N TYR A 339 19.08 0.83 -8.35
CA TYR A 339 18.83 1.08 -6.92
C TYR A 339 19.83 0.30 -6.07
N ASP A 340 20.17 -0.92 -6.46
CA ASP A 340 21.06 -1.80 -5.70
C ASP A 340 22.44 -1.14 -5.53
N ASP A 341 22.99 -0.53 -6.59
CA ASP A 341 24.25 0.21 -6.52
C ASP A 341 24.16 1.40 -5.56
N PHE A 342 23.09 2.17 -5.64
CA PHE A 342 22.89 3.33 -4.79
C PHE A 342 22.65 2.95 -3.33
N TRP A 343 21.89 1.89 -3.06
CA TRP A 343 21.67 1.40 -1.70
C TRP A 343 22.98 0.93 -1.08
N ARG A 344 23.83 0.22 -1.83
CA ARG A 344 25.18 -0.16 -1.39
C ARG A 344 26.07 1.05 -1.13
N GLU A 345 26.04 2.05 -2.02
CA GLU A 345 26.77 3.32 -1.83
C GLU A 345 26.38 4.03 -0.53
N MET A 346 25.08 4.03 -0.19
CA MET A 346 24.58 4.61 1.05
C MET A 346 24.86 3.76 2.30
N GLY A 347 25.56 2.63 2.15
CA GLY A 347 25.89 1.72 3.25
C GLY A 347 24.73 0.81 3.70
N ALA A 348 23.70 0.65 2.86
CA ALA A 348 22.62 -0.28 3.16
C ALA A 348 23.08 -1.73 2.99
N MET A 349 22.68 -2.59 3.92
CA MET A 349 22.98 -4.01 3.87
C MET A 349 21.93 -4.75 3.06
N ARG A 350 22.37 -5.62 2.15
CA ARG A 350 21.46 -6.48 1.39
C ARG A 350 20.85 -7.53 2.29
N ARG A 351 19.54 -7.73 2.17
CA ARG A 351 18.77 -8.74 2.91
C ARG A 351 18.69 -10.05 2.10
N PRO A 352 18.44 -11.19 2.75
CA PRO A 352 18.25 -12.48 2.05
C PRO A 352 17.10 -12.47 1.03
N ASP A 353 16.12 -11.61 1.26
CA ASP A 353 14.95 -11.45 0.41
C ASP A 353 15.19 -10.58 -0.84
N GLY A 354 16.40 -10.02 -1.00
CA GLY A 354 16.81 -9.21 -2.14
C GLY A 354 16.49 -7.72 -2.02
N ASP A 355 15.79 -7.29 -0.96
CA ASP A 355 15.70 -5.87 -0.58
C ASP A 355 16.95 -5.47 0.22
N TYR A 356 17.04 -4.20 0.59
CA TYR A 356 18.13 -3.65 1.41
C TYR A 356 17.58 -3.09 2.72
N GLN A 357 18.44 -2.96 3.72
CA GLN A 357 18.11 -2.28 4.97
C GLN A 357 19.20 -1.30 5.38
N ILE A 358 18.77 -0.17 5.94
CA ILE A 358 19.65 0.85 6.52
C ILE A 358 19.06 1.33 7.85
N SER A 359 19.90 1.68 8.83
CA SER A 359 19.43 2.14 10.14
C SER A 359 18.79 3.53 10.06
N CYS A 360 17.74 3.77 10.83
CA CYS A 360 17.18 5.10 11.08
C CYS A 360 17.69 5.69 12.41
N GLU A 361 18.15 4.86 13.35
CA GLU A 361 18.66 5.32 14.66
C GLU A 361 20.14 5.72 14.57
N ASN A 362 20.96 4.89 13.94
CA ASN A 362 22.41 5.08 13.85
C ASN A 362 22.81 5.68 12.51
N ILE A 363 22.26 6.85 12.17
CA ILE A 363 22.59 7.49 10.91
C ILE A 363 23.96 8.14 11.07
N ARG A 364 24.98 7.55 10.43
CA ARG A 364 26.36 8.06 10.46
C ARG A 364 26.38 9.54 10.09
N LEU A 365 26.85 10.37 11.01
CA LEU A 365 27.11 11.78 10.78
C LEU A 365 28.54 11.90 10.27
N SER A 366 28.73 12.59 9.15
CA SER A 366 30.08 12.87 8.66
C SER A 366 30.77 13.84 9.62
N ASN A 367 31.91 13.46 10.19
CA ASN A 367 32.72 14.38 10.97
C ASN A 367 33.62 15.20 10.03
N PRO A 368 33.55 16.54 10.05
CA PRO A 368 34.45 17.37 9.24
C PRO A 368 35.93 17.13 9.51
N MET A 369 36.29 16.65 10.70
CA MET A 369 37.69 16.44 11.10
C MET A 369 38.34 15.25 10.39
N ASP A 370 37.55 14.31 9.89
CA ASP A 370 38.01 13.11 9.18
C ASP A 370 38.49 13.44 7.74
N VAL A 371 38.33 14.70 7.32
CA VAL A 371 38.66 15.17 5.96
C VAL A 371 39.89 16.09 6.01
N PRO A 372 40.78 16.08 4.99
CA PRO A 372 41.91 17.01 4.89
C PRO A 372 41.48 18.48 5.06
N SER A 373 42.31 19.31 5.72
CA SER A 373 41.99 20.68 6.13
C SER A 373 41.34 21.54 5.03
N HIS A 374 41.90 21.50 3.82
CA HIS A 374 41.43 22.27 2.66
C HIS A 374 40.00 21.93 2.20
N LYS A 375 39.50 20.72 2.50
CA LYS A 375 38.13 20.28 2.19
C LYS A 375 37.15 20.43 3.36
N ARG A 376 37.63 20.75 4.57
CA ARG A 376 36.80 20.81 5.79
C ARG A 376 35.71 21.89 5.71
N SER A 377 36.03 23.05 5.12
CA SER A 377 35.06 24.16 4.97
C SER A 377 33.83 23.72 4.16
N GLU A 378 34.04 23.07 3.01
CA GLU A 378 32.95 22.61 2.16
C GLU A 378 32.16 21.48 2.84
N THR A 379 32.84 20.54 3.51
CA THR A 379 32.17 19.49 4.30
C THR A 379 31.29 20.07 5.41
N ARG A 380 31.75 21.09 6.14
CA ARG A 380 30.95 21.78 7.17
C ARG A 380 29.69 22.43 6.57
N LYS A 381 29.82 23.11 5.43
CA LYS A 381 28.68 23.72 4.73
C LYS A 381 27.68 22.66 4.25
N ARG A 382 28.17 21.52 3.78
CA ARG A 382 27.34 20.37 3.39
C ARG A 382 26.52 19.81 4.56
N ILE A 383 27.16 19.63 5.71
CA ILE A 383 26.51 19.15 6.94
C ILE A 383 25.44 20.16 7.37
N SER A 384 25.80 21.44 7.49
CA SER A 384 24.86 22.50 7.84
C SER A 384 23.67 22.62 6.87
N LEU A 385 23.88 22.45 5.56
CA LEU A 385 22.78 22.41 4.60
C LEU A 385 21.88 21.18 4.81
N THR A 386 22.46 20.03 5.13
CA THR A 386 21.71 18.80 5.43
C THR A 386 20.87 19.02 6.69
N ASP A 387 21.43 19.59 7.75
CA ASP A 387 20.73 19.87 9.00
C ASP A 387 19.57 20.84 8.80
N ARG A 388 19.77 21.92 8.04
CA ARG A 388 18.68 22.85 7.67
C ARG A 388 17.55 22.17 6.89
N ALA A 389 17.89 21.28 5.97
CA ALA A 389 16.89 20.53 5.22
C ALA A 389 16.11 19.54 6.12
N ILE A 390 16.80 18.92 7.09
CA ILE A 390 16.18 18.04 8.10
C ILE A 390 15.25 18.85 9.00
N GLU A 391 15.72 19.97 9.54
CA GLU A 391 14.90 20.85 10.37
C GLU A 391 13.65 21.31 9.62
N ALA A 392 13.81 21.80 8.38
CA ALA A 392 12.71 22.22 7.53
C ALA A 392 11.68 21.10 7.30
N VAL A 393 12.12 19.88 7.00
CA VAL A 393 11.18 18.76 6.77
C VAL A 393 10.45 18.35 8.04
N LEU A 394 11.14 18.30 9.18
CA LEU A 394 10.57 17.86 10.46
C LEU A 394 9.59 18.89 11.02
N LEU A 395 9.91 20.18 10.92
CA LEU A 395 9.00 21.25 11.34
C LEU A 395 7.68 21.19 10.56
N GLY A 396 7.73 21.03 9.25
CA GLY A 396 6.52 20.89 8.43
C GLY A 396 5.74 19.63 8.71
N PHE A 397 6.44 18.52 8.97
CA PHE A 397 5.81 17.23 9.21
C PHE A 397 5.10 17.17 10.57
N ASN A 398 5.61 17.88 11.58
CA ASN A 398 5.07 17.91 12.95
C ASN A 398 4.08 19.06 13.21
N ARG A 399 3.85 19.96 12.25
CA ARG A 399 3.01 21.18 12.40
C ARG A 399 1.50 20.91 12.40
N VAL A 400 1.08 19.67 12.57
CA VAL A 400 -0.31 19.23 12.36
C VAL A 400 -0.93 18.66 13.62
#